data_AF-A0A8J6K5H4-F1
#
_entry.id   AF-A0A8J6K5H4-F1
#
_cell.length_a   1.000
_cell.length_b   1.000
_cell.length_c   1.000
_cell.angle_alpha   90.00
_cell.angle_beta   90.00
_cell.angle_gamma   90.00
#
_symmetry.space_group_name_H-M   'P 1'
#
loop_
_entity.id
_entity.type
_entity.pdbx_description
1 polymer ?
#
loop_
_entity_poly.entity_id
_entity_poly.type
_entity_poly.pdbx_seq_one_letter_code
_entity_poly.pdbx_strand_id
1 'polypeptide(L)'
;MDASLTCAVCLGLFREPVTLPTCSHNFCKSCLLKCAAPHLWTPTEPRSCTVSCPLCRKVSTLSRGLAALPVNTTLAEVVRLLLPSGGAKDARPGSPDCGKRRCEEHPDYRLELFCRNCERACCGRCVSLRHQGVFHSVNLLDVTFQEEKLLFFNSLKTLREINEQLVKEISDNGSNTESILKANKDAVTSAIGEAQKALDLKKQELLDMLHQQQIISKKRNEIRKATKKLHKTTVESLLKDCVKIADEYEPSSFLQAACGLNKRMKSNLELQEFCADHNDVLQIEPQCLDIQAVLDAVSTLKMTTGSKGKGKRVNFVPEQ
;
A
#
# COMPACT_ATOMS: atom_id res chain seq x y z
N MET A 1 32.49 13.04 -33.59
CA MET A 1 33.35 12.84 -34.78
C MET A 1 34.04 11.51 -34.53
N ASP A 2 33.58 10.45 -35.19
CA ASP A 2 34.09 9.10 -34.93
C ASP A 2 35.56 9.04 -35.31
N ALA A 3 36.42 8.87 -34.31
CA ALA A 3 37.87 8.90 -34.49
C ALA A 3 38.34 7.54 -35.03
N SER A 4 38.30 7.37 -36.35
CA SER A 4 38.91 6.21 -37.00
C SER A 4 40.43 6.24 -36.83
N LEU A 5 41.01 5.13 -36.38
CA LEU A 5 42.47 4.95 -36.23
C LEU A 5 43.15 4.48 -37.53
N THR A 6 42.44 4.57 -38.65
CA THR A 6 42.92 4.18 -39.97
C THR A 6 43.19 5.40 -40.85
N CYS A 7 44.26 5.31 -41.63
CA CYS A 7 44.64 6.29 -42.62
C CYS A 7 43.74 6.18 -43.85
N ALA A 8 43.10 7.26 -44.26
CA ALA A 8 42.20 7.25 -45.41
C ALA A 8 42.89 7.05 -46.77
N VAL A 9 44.23 7.08 -46.83
CA VAL A 9 45.01 6.88 -48.06
C VAL A 9 45.41 5.41 -48.23
N CYS A 10 45.98 4.77 -47.19
CA CYS A 10 46.37 3.36 -47.26
C CYS A 10 45.34 2.40 -46.67
N LEU A 11 44.27 2.94 -46.08
CA LEU A 11 43.19 2.22 -45.39
C LEU A 11 43.65 1.31 -44.23
N GLY A 12 44.92 1.41 -43.82
CA GLY A 12 45.50 0.70 -42.68
C GLY A 12 45.71 1.60 -41.47
N LEU A 13 46.11 1.00 -40.33
CA LEU A 13 46.46 1.74 -39.10
C LEU A 13 47.56 2.78 -39.35
N PHE A 14 47.51 3.91 -38.64
CA PHE A 14 48.49 4.98 -38.84
C PHE A 14 49.93 4.53 -38.53
N ARG A 15 50.85 4.77 -39.47
CA ARG A 15 52.30 4.63 -39.29
C ARG A 15 52.92 6.01 -39.41
N GLU A 16 53.57 6.46 -38.34
CA GLU A 16 54.04 7.85 -38.19
C GLU A 16 52.93 8.84 -38.56
N PRO A 17 51.79 8.86 -37.83
CA PRO A 17 50.69 9.75 -38.14
C PRO A 17 51.14 11.22 -38.11
N VAL A 18 50.73 12.00 -39.09
CA VAL A 18 50.88 13.45 -39.13
C VAL A 18 49.50 14.10 -39.25
N THR A 19 49.33 15.25 -38.61
CA THR A 19 48.08 16.00 -38.59
C THR A 19 48.21 17.23 -39.49
N LEU A 20 47.28 17.39 -40.45
CA LEU A 20 47.25 18.57 -41.31
C LEU A 20 46.70 19.79 -40.53
N PRO A 21 47.43 20.91 -40.45
CA PRO A 21 47.06 22.03 -39.58
C PRO A 21 45.76 22.73 -39.97
N THR A 22 45.35 22.72 -41.24
CA THR A 22 44.13 23.45 -41.67
C THR A 22 42.84 22.67 -41.52
N CYS A 23 42.91 21.35 -41.30
CA CYS A 23 41.71 20.51 -41.20
C CYS A 23 41.74 19.45 -40.10
N SER A 24 42.86 19.33 -39.39
CA SER A 24 43.10 18.38 -38.30
C SER A 24 42.88 16.89 -38.66
N HIS A 25 42.79 16.56 -39.95
CA HIS A 25 42.80 15.19 -40.42
C HIS A 25 44.19 14.57 -40.31
N ASN A 26 44.22 13.26 -40.03
CA ASN A 26 45.43 12.50 -39.77
C ASN A 26 45.74 11.56 -40.94
N PHE A 27 47.02 11.41 -41.28
CA PHE A 27 47.51 10.53 -42.36
C PHE A 27 48.86 9.93 -41.97
N CYS A 28 49.25 8.78 -42.54
CA CYS A 28 50.64 8.32 -42.42
C CYS A 28 51.57 9.31 -43.14
N LYS A 29 52.71 9.66 -42.52
CA LYS A 29 53.70 10.60 -43.10
C LYS A 29 54.08 10.23 -44.54
N SER A 30 54.34 8.95 -44.78
CA SER A 30 54.68 8.42 -46.11
C SER A 30 53.53 8.48 -47.12
N CYS A 31 52.28 8.31 -46.67
CA CYS A 31 51.11 8.40 -47.54
C CYS A 31 50.90 9.85 -48.01
N LEU A 32 51.04 10.80 -47.09
CA LEU A 32 50.90 12.22 -47.41
C LEU A 32 52.02 12.69 -48.35
N LEU A 33 53.26 12.24 -48.16
CA LEU A 33 54.39 12.52 -49.06
C LEU A 33 54.14 12.00 -50.49
N LYS A 34 53.60 10.79 -50.63
CA LYS A 34 53.25 10.22 -51.94
C LYS A 34 52.15 10.99 -52.66
N CYS A 35 51.15 11.47 -51.92
CA CYS A 35 50.08 12.29 -52.48
C CYS A 35 50.55 13.68 -52.93
N ALA A 36 51.59 14.23 -52.32
CA ALA A 36 52.14 15.55 -52.64
C ALA A 36 53.17 15.54 -53.79
N ALA A 37 53.78 14.39 -54.07
CA ALA A 37 54.87 14.24 -55.04
C ALA A 37 54.56 14.55 -56.53
N PRO A 38 53.32 14.55 -57.05
CA PRO A 38 53.12 14.79 -58.48
C PRO A 38 53.26 16.26 -58.94
N HIS A 39 53.20 17.27 -58.06
CA HIS A 39 52.96 18.66 -58.52
C HIS A 39 53.80 19.80 -57.92
N LEU A 40 54.80 19.56 -57.05
CA LEU A 40 55.50 20.69 -56.39
C LEU A 40 57.03 20.48 -56.19
N TRP A 41 57.72 19.84 -57.13
CA TRP A 41 59.18 19.80 -57.10
C TRP A 41 59.78 20.72 -58.18
N THR A 42 60.01 21.99 -57.83
CA THR A 42 60.97 22.84 -58.54
C THR A 42 62.16 23.11 -57.61
N PRO A 43 63.38 22.69 -57.96
CA PRO A 43 64.55 22.82 -57.10
C PRO A 43 65.15 24.21 -57.23
N THR A 44 64.56 25.21 -56.58
CA THR A 44 65.24 26.47 -56.27
C THR A 44 64.45 27.22 -55.17
N GLU A 45 65.15 27.53 -54.08
CA GLU A 45 64.75 28.34 -52.90
C GLU A 45 64.00 27.65 -51.72
N PRO A 46 64.35 27.99 -50.46
CA PRO A 46 63.82 27.37 -49.25
C PRO A 46 62.48 28.00 -48.86
N ARG A 47 61.37 27.56 -49.45
CA ARG A 47 60.07 28.24 -49.26
C ARG A 47 58.91 27.28 -49.09
N SER A 48 57.95 27.71 -48.27
CA SER A 48 56.71 27.05 -47.88
C SER A 48 56.08 26.13 -48.93
N CYS A 49 55.67 24.93 -48.54
CA CYS A 49 54.98 23.95 -49.39
C CYS A 49 53.47 23.96 -49.10
N THR A 50 52.63 23.86 -50.13
CA THR A 50 51.18 23.67 -49.97
C THR A 50 50.81 22.22 -50.24
N VAL A 51 49.97 21.61 -49.40
CA VAL A 51 49.48 20.25 -49.57
C VAL A 51 47.95 20.23 -49.48
N SER A 52 47.29 19.56 -50.43
CA SER A 52 45.83 19.37 -50.40
C SER A 52 45.49 18.15 -49.56
N CYS A 53 44.54 18.28 -48.63
CA CYS A 53 44.08 17.18 -47.80
C CYS A 53 43.34 16.11 -48.64
N PRO A 54 43.77 14.84 -48.63
CA PRO A 54 43.10 13.78 -49.38
C PRO A 54 41.65 13.51 -48.96
N LEU A 55 41.26 13.89 -47.73
CA LEU A 55 39.93 13.67 -47.18
C LEU A 55 38.94 14.79 -47.49
N CYS A 56 39.35 16.05 -47.31
CA CYS A 56 38.44 17.20 -47.39
C CYS A 56 38.87 18.26 -48.41
N ARG A 57 39.95 18.02 -49.15
CA ARG A 57 40.52 18.90 -50.20
C ARG A 57 40.94 20.29 -49.73
N LYS A 58 40.87 20.59 -48.43
CA LYS A 58 41.40 21.84 -47.84
C LYS A 58 42.92 21.87 -48.01
N VAL A 59 43.44 23.00 -48.47
CA VAL A 59 44.89 23.22 -48.64
C VAL A 59 45.50 23.60 -47.30
N SER A 60 46.63 22.98 -46.96
CA SER A 60 47.47 23.30 -45.80
C SER A 60 48.80 23.90 -46.27
N THR A 61 49.15 25.09 -45.78
CA THR A 61 50.45 25.73 -46.03
C THR A 61 51.44 25.35 -44.93
N LEU A 62 52.60 24.83 -45.33
CA LEU A 62 53.61 24.26 -44.45
C LEU A 62 54.91 25.05 -44.59
N SER A 63 55.24 25.83 -43.56
CA SER A 63 56.39 26.75 -43.54
C SER A 63 57.75 26.05 -43.69
N ARG A 64 57.87 24.80 -43.26
CA ARG A 64 59.12 24.01 -43.29
C ARG A 64 59.05 22.77 -44.20
N GLY A 65 58.05 22.72 -45.07
CA GLY A 65 57.83 21.59 -45.98
C GLY A 65 57.20 20.36 -45.31
N LEU A 66 56.78 19.40 -46.14
CA LEU A 66 56.02 18.24 -45.69
C LEU A 66 56.83 17.24 -44.84
N ALA A 67 58.14 17.14 -45.10
CA ALA A 67 59.04 16.28 -44.36
C ALA A 67 59.24 16.73 -42.89
N ALA A 68 59.04 18.02 -42.61
CA ALA A 68 59.25 18.62 -41.30
C ALA A 68 58.00 18.59 -40.40
N LEU A 69 56.88 18.00 -40.85
CA LEU A 69 55.69 17.88 -40.00
C LEU A 69 55.98 16.97 -38.80
N PRO A 70 55.64 17.41 -37.58
CA PRO A 70 55.79 16.58 -36.40
C PRO A 70 54.84 15.39 -36.48
N VAL A 71 55.35 14.23 -36.06
CA VAL A 71 54.50 13.06 -35.86
C VAL A 71 53.58 13.33 -34.68
N ASN A 72 52.31 13.03 -34.85
CA ASN A 72 51.31 13.06 -33.79
C ASN A 72 51.59 11.87 -32.85
N THR A 73 52.36 12.13 -31.80
CA THR A 73 52.83 11.10 -30.86
C THR A 73 51.70 10.47 -30.06
N THR A 74 50.61 11.19 -29.80
CA THR A 74 49.44 10.64 -29.09
C THR A 74 48.71 9.64 -29.97
N LEU A 75 48.50 9.96 -31.25
CA LEU A 75 47.89 9.02 -32.20
C LEU A 75 48.82 7.84 -32.51
N ALA A 76 50.14 8.07 -32.55
CA ALA A 76 51.13 7.00 -32.67
C ALA A 76 51.08 6.05 -31.48
N GLU A 77 50.94 6.56 -30.26
CA GLU A 77 50.85 5.75 -29.05
C GLU A 77 49.55 4.95 -28.98
N VAL A 78 48.40 5.57 -29.33
CA VAL A 78 47.12 4.87 -29.40
C VAL A 78 47.16 3.74 -30.44
N VAL A 79 47.78 3.95 -31.60
CA VAL A 79 47.96 2.88 -32.60
C VAL A 79 48.98 1.83 -32.14
N ARG A 80 50.02 2.21 -31.39
CA ARG A 80 50.99 1.28 -30.79
C ARG A 80 50.36 0.36 -29.75
N LEU A 81 49.37 0.84 -29.00
CA LEU A 81 48.58 0.01 -28.08
C LEU A 81 47.71 -1.03 -28.81
N LEU A 82 47.46 -0.83 -30.12
CA LEU A 82 46.68 -1.73 -30.97
C LEU A 82 47.53 -2.62 -31.88
N LEU A 83 48.82 -2.34 -32.05
CA LEU A 83 49.75 -3.27 -32.69
C LEU A 83 50.41 -4.15 -31.62
N PRO A 84 50.53 -5.47 -31.86
CA PRO A 84 51.26 -6.34 -30.95
C PRO A 84 52.71 -5.84 -30.83
N SER A 85 53.12 -5.44 -29.62
CA SER A 85 54.51 -5.09 -29.34
C SER A 85 55.39 -6.32 -29.51
N GLY A 86 56.11 -6.37 -30.63
CA GLY A 86 57.40 -7.04 -30.67
C GLY A 86 58.38 -6.26 -29.79
N GLY A 87 58.61 -6.75 -28.58
CA GLY A 87 59.75 -6.35 -27.74
C GLY A 87 59.53 -5.16 -26.81
N ALA A 88 58.94 -5.41 -25.63
CA ALA A 88 59.35 -4.75 -24.39
C ALA A 88 59.19 -5.76 -23.25
N LYS A 89 60.34 -6.17 -22.69
CA LYS A 89 60.42 -6.97 -21.48
C LYS A 89 59.94 -6.12 -20.31
N ASP A 90 58.67 -6.21 -19.97
CA ASP A 90 58.17 -5.86 -18.64
C ASP A 90 56.99 -6.78 -18.33
N ALA A 91 57.34 -8.01 -17.97
CA ALA A 91 56.40 -8.94 -17.36
C ALA A 91 56.04 -8.39 -15.98
N ARG A 92 54.87 -7.75 -15.86
CA ARG A 92 54.17 -7.66 -14.58
C ARG A 92 53.68 -9.09 -14.24
N PRO A 93 54.14 -9.70 -13.13
CA PRO A 93 53.63 -11.01 -12.73
C PRO A 93 52.24 -10.81 -12.14
N GLY A 94 51.19 -11.27 -12.83
CA GLY A 94 49.84 -11.26 -12.26
C GLY A 94 48.64 -11.23 -13.22
N SER A 95 48.80 -11.20 -14.55
CA SER A 95 47.66 -11.40 -15.46
C SER A 95 47.57 -12.86 -15.92
N PRO A 96 46.45 -13.56 -15.63
CA PRO A 96 46.27 -14.91 -16.13
C PRO A 96 46.04 -14.86 -17.64
N ASP A 97 47.01 -15.39 -18.38
CA ASP A 97 46.83 -16.04 -19.68
C ASP A 97 46.05 -15.24 -20.76
N CYS A 98 46.70 -14.24 -21.37
CA CYS A 98 46.20 -13.61 -22.60
C CYS A 98 46.52 -14.43 -23.88
N GLY A 99 47.00 -15.67 -23.75
CA GLY A 99 47.39 -16.54 -24.86
C GLY A 99 46.22 -17.25 -25.56
N LYS A 100 45.02 -17.23 -24.98
CA LYS A 100 43.89 -18.11 -25.39
C LYS A 100 42.80 -17.47 -26.25
N ARG A 101 42.78 -16.16 -26.45
CA ARG A 101 41.71 -15.51 -27.23
C ARG A 101 42.06 -15.48 -28.72
N ARG A 102 42.16 -16.64 -29.38
CA ARG A 102 42.35 -16.71 -30.84
C ARG A 102 41.01 -16.86 -31.55
N CYS A 103 40.90 -16.28 -32.73
CA CYS A 103 39.69 -16.44 -33.54
C CYS A 103 39.65 -17.85 -34.12
N GLU A 104 38.51 -18.53 -33.95
CA GLU A 104 38.31 -19.89 -34.43
C GLU A 104 38.47 -20.01 -35.95
N GLU A 105 38.02 -19.00 -36.70
CA GLU A 105 38.13 -18.96 -38.17
C GLU A 105 39.45 -18.36 -38.66
N HIS A 106 40.14 -17.63 -37.80
CA HIS A 106 41.39 -16.95 -38.13
C HIS A 106 42.40 -17.18 -37.00
N PRO A 107 42.98 -18.39 -36.88
CA PRO A 107 43.78 -18.79 -35.71
C PRO A 107 45.00 -17.90 -35.44
N ASP A 108 45.52 -17.25 -36.48
CA ASP A 108 46.65 -16.33 -36.39
C ASP A 108 46.28 -15.00 -35.71
N TYR A 109 44.99 -14.66 -35.63
CA TYR A 109 44.51 -13.39 -35.11
C TYR A 109 43.82 -13.54 -33.74
N ARG A 110 44.00 -12.55 -32.89
CA ARG A 110 43.38 -12.49 -31.56
C ARG A 110 41.97 -11.87 -31.60
N LEU A 111 41.11 -12.33 -30.71
CA LEU A 111 39.79 -11.75 -30.44
C LEU A 111 39.97 -10.55 -29.51
N GLU A 112 40.11 -9.37 -30.11
CA GLU A 112 40.32 -8.10 -29.41
C GLU A 112 39.12 -7.15 -29.57
N LEU A 113 38.13 -7.54 -30.37
CA LEU A 113 36.96 -6.75 -30.71
C LEU A 113 35.67 -7.49 -30.31
N PHE A 114 34.58 -6.76 -30.11
CA PHE A 114 33.25 -7.30 -29.85
C PHE A 114 32.20 -6.56 -30.67
N CYS A 115 31.37 -7.30 -31.39
CA CYS A 115 30.23 -6.74 -32.10
C CYS A 115 28.98 -6.83 -31.21
N ARG A 116 28.47 -5.69 -30.74
CA ARG A 116 27.27 -5.62 -29.88
C ARG A 116 26.03 -6.18 -30.58
N ASN A 117 25.85 -5.87 -31.86
CA ASN A 117 24.69 -6.33 -32.64
C ASN A 117 24.70 -7.85 -32.92
N CYS A 118 25.88 -8.47 -32.94
CA CYS A 118 26.01 -9.91 -33.17
C CYS A 118 26.29 -10.71 -31.90
N GLU A 119 26.45 -10.02 -30.76
CA GLU A 119 26.80 -10.58 -29.45
C GLU A 119 28.01 -11.52 -29.49
N ARG A 120 29.02 -11.16 -30.27
CA ARG A 120 30.18 -12.03 -30.54
C ARG A 120 31.50 -11.27 -30.47
N ALA A 121 32.51 -11.94 -29.92
CA ALA A 121 33.89 -11.51 -30.00
C ALA A 121 34.44 -11.78 -31.40
N CYS A 122 35.23 -10.83 -31.93
CA CYS A 122 35.73 -10.85 -33.29
C CYS A 122 37.22 -10.48 -33.33
N CYS A 123 37.96 -10.99 -34.32
CA CYS A 123 39.28 -10.46 -34.68
C CYS A 123 39.17 -9.41 -35.79
N GLY A 124 40.25 -8.69 -36.08
CA GLY A 124 40.28 -7.70 -37.16
C GLY A 124 39.84 -8.26 -38.52
N ARG A 125 40.18 -9.53 -38.82
CA ARG A 125 39.78 -10.16 -40.08
C ARG A 125 38.27 -10.45 -40.15
N CYS A 126 37.64 -10.88 -39.04
CA CYS A 126 36.18 -11.04 -38.96
C CYS A 126 35.47 -9.72 -39.24
N VAL A 127 35.99 -8.62 -38.69
CA VAL A 127 35.40 -7.29 -38.91
C VAL A 127 35.50 -6.89 -40.38
N SER A 128 36.67 -7.09 -40.98
CA SER A 128 36.90 -6.80 -42.39
C SER A 128 36.20 -7.75 -43.37
N LEU A 129 35.58 -8.85 -42.94
CA LEU A 129 34.90 -9.78 -43.86
C LEU A 129 33.39 -9.87 -43.62
N ARG A 130 32.94 -9.76 -42.37
CA ARG A 130 31.54 -10.07 -41.99
C ARG A 130 30.87 -9.03 -41.12
N HIS A 131 31.64 -8.25 -40.36
CA HIS A 131 31.08 -7.16 -39.54
C HIS A 131 31.42 -5.79 -40.12
N GLN A 132 31.25 -5.65 -41.44
CA GLN A 132 31.46 -4.39 -42.15
C GLN A 132 30.18 -3.54 -42.14
N GLY A 133 30.35 -2.22 -42.22
CA GLY A 133 29.26 -1.28 -42.42
C GLY A 133 28.54 -0.85 -41.14
N VAL A 134 27.55 0.02 -41.30
CA VAL A 134 26.90 0.77 -40.20
C VAL A 134 26.01 -0.08 -39.29
N PHE A 135 25.68 -1.31 -39.69
CA PHE A 135 24.80 -2.20 -38.93
C PHE A 135 25.52 -3.01 -37.83
N HIS A 136 26.85 -2.91 -37.76
CA HIS A 136 27.66 -3.61 -36.77
C HIS A 136 28.41 -2.61 -35.88
N SER A 137 27.95 -2.46 -34.65
CA SER A 137 28.66 -1.72 -33.61
C SER A 137 29.78 -2.59 -33.04
N VAL A 138 30.99 -2.41 -33.59
CA VAL A 138 32.18 -3.14 -33.17
C VAL A 138 33.07 -2.24 -32.32
N ASN A 139 33.35 -2.67 -31.10
CA ASN A 139 34.19 -1.94 -30.15
C ASN A 139 35.30 -2.86 -29.62
N LEU A 140 36.25 -2.30 -28.87
CA LEU A 140 37.26 -3.09 -28.17
C LEU A 140 36.58 -4.02 -27.17
N LEU A 141 37.00 -5.28 -27.16
CA LEU A 141 36.42 -6.32 -26.32
C LEU A 141 36.52 -5.96 -24.85
N ASP A 142 37.67 -5.48 -24.40
CA ASP A 142 37.89 -5.17 -22.98
C ASP A 142 37.12 -3.91 -22.53
N VAL A 143 36.95 -2.91 -23.41
CA VAL A 143 36.11 -1.73 -23.14
C VAL A 143 34.65 -2.14 -23.02
N THR A 144 34.16 -2.91 -23.99
CA THR A 144 32.78 -3.41 -23.99
C THR A 144 32.51 -4.28 -22.77
N PHE A 145 33.46 -5.14 -22.39
CA PHE A 145 33.36 -5.95 -21.18
C PHE A 145 33.23 -5.09 -19.91
N GLN A 146 34.03 -4.04 -19.77
CA GLN A 146 33.95 -3.17 -18.61
C GLN A 146 32.60 -2.43 -18.54
N GLU A 147 32.12 -1.91 -19.67
CA GLU A 147 30.82 -1.22 -19.77
C GLU A 147 29.66 -2.17 -19.43
N GLU A 148 29.59 -3.33 -20.08
CA GLU A 148 28.52 -4.32 -19.84
C GLU A 148 28.57 -4.88 -18.43
N LYS A 149 29.76 -5.09 -17.87
CA LYS A 149 29.92 -5.54 -16.48
C LYS A 149 29.40 -4.51 -15.48
N LEU A 150 29.64 -3.22 -15.72
CA LEU A 150 29.10 -2.16 -14.88
C LEU A 150 27.57 -2.10 -14.95
N LEU A 151 27.00 -2.17 -16.16
CA LEU A 151 25.55 -2.22 -16.36
C LEU A 151 24.94 -3.44 -15.66
N PHE A 152 25.54 -4.61 -15.82
CA PHE A 152 25.12 -5.84 -15.17
C PHE A 152 25.06 -5.70 -13.64
N PHE A 153 26.12 -5.16 -13.01
CA PHE A 153 26.13 -5.00 -11.55
C PHE A 153 25.12 -3.98 -11.05
N ASN A 154 24.86 -2.91 -11.83
CA ASN A 154 23.81 -1.95 -11.52
C ASN A 154 22.42 -2.61 -11.58
N SER A 155 22.10 -3.30 -12.68
CA SER A 155 20.83 -4.03 -12.82
C SER A 155 20.66 -5.09 -11.73
N LEU A 156 21.72 -5.83 -11.40
CA LEU A 156 21.71 -6.84 -10.34
C LEU A 156 21.45 -6.22 -8.96
N LYS A 157 22.02 -5.04 -8.67
CA LYS A 157 21.73 -4.30 -7.45
C LYS A 157 20.24 -3.93 -7.37
N THR A 158 19.69 -3.32 -8.43
CA THR A 158 18.27 -2.97 -8.50
C THR A 158 17.36 -4.19 -8.34
N LEU A 159 17.67 -5.31 -8.99
CA LEU A 159 16.89 -6.54 -8.85
C LEU A 159 16.91 -7.10 -7.42
N ARG A 160 18.05 -7.01 -6.71
CA ARG A 160 18.11 -7.39 -5.29
C ARG A 160 17.25 -6.49 -4.41
N GLU A 161 17.32 -5.17 -4.63
CA GLU A 161 16.50 -4.20 -3.90
C GLU A 161 15.00 -4.44 -4.11
N ILE A 162 14.58 -4.69 -5.36
CA ILE A 162 13.19 -5.05 -5.68
C ILE A 162 12.80 -6.36 -4.98
N ASN A 163 13.66 -7.39 -5.03
CA ASN A 163 13.36 -8.67 -4.39
C ASN A 163 13.21 -8.53 -2.86
N GLU A 164 14.05 -7.73 -2.20
CA GLU A 164 13.90 -7.43 -0.77
C GLU A 164 12.59 -6.71 -0.46
N GLN A 165 12.17 -5.76 -1.31
CA GLN A 165 10.89 -5.08 -1.17
C GLN A 165 9.72 -6.05 -1.31
N LEU A 166 9.72 -6.89 -2.35
CA LEU A 166 8.67 -7.89 -2.58
C LEU A 166 8.57 -8.89 -1.42
N VAL A 167 9.71 -9.36 -0.89
CA VAL A 167 9.71 -10.27 0.27
C VAL A 167 9.07 -9.60 1.50
N LYS A 168 9.37 -8.32 1.75
CA LYS A 168 8.74 -7.55 2.85
C LYS A 168 7.25 -7.36 2.62
N GLU A 169 6.84 -6.94 1.43
CA GLU A 169 5.44 -6.75 1.08
C GLU A 169 4.61 -8.03 1.23
N ILE A 170 5.15 -9.18 0.78
CA ILE A 170 4.49 -10.48 0.93
C ILE A 170 4.33 -10.85 2.41
N SER A 171 5.36 -10.61 3.23
CA SER A 171 5.32 -10.88 4.68
C SER A 171 4.33 -9.96 5.42
N ASP A 172 4.35 -8.66 5.11
CA ASP A 172 3.55 -7.66 5.82
C ASP A 172 2.06 -7.71 5.43
N ASN A 173 1.74 -8.04 4.18
CA ASN A 173 0.35 -8.04 3.69
C ASN A 173 -0.49 -9.18 4.31
N GLY A 174 0.12 -10.33 4.61
CA GLY A 174 -0.54 -11.42 5.35
C GLY A 174 -0.92 -11.00 6.78
N SER A 175 0.01 -10.39 7.50
CA SER A 175 -0.22 -9.92 8.89
C SER A 175 -1.25 -8.79 8.96
N ASN A 176 -1.21 -7.84 8.02
CA ASN A 176 -2.12 -6.70 8.04
C ASN A 176 -3.57 -7.10 7.72
N THR A 177 -3.78 -7.99 6.74
CA THR A 177 -5.11 -8.50 6.40
C THR A 177 -5.71 -9.33 7.53
N GLU A 178 -4.93 -10.21 8.16
CA GLU A 178 -5.38 -10.99 9.32
C GLU A 178 -5.72 -10.09 10.52
N SER A 179 -4.90 -9.07 10.77
CA SER A 179 -5.14 -8.07 11.82
C SER A 179 -6.43 -7.27 11.59
N ILE A 180 -6.68 -6.80 10.36
CA ILE A 180 -7.91 -6.10 9.99
C ILE A 180 -9.13 -7.02 10.16
N LEU A 181 -9.04 -8.27 9.70
CA LEU A 181 -10.12 -9.25 9.87
C LEU A 181 -10.39 -9.55 11.34
N LYS A 182 -9.35 -9.65 12.17
CA LYS A 182 -9.49 -9.81 13.62
C LYS A 182 -10.15 -8.60 14.26
N ALA A 183 -9.71 -7.39 13.95
CA ALA A 183 -10.32 -6.16 14.43
C ALA A 183 -11.81 -6.06 14.03
N ASN A 184 -12.16 -6.46 12.81
CA ASN A 184 -13.55 -6.51 12.36
C ASN A 184 -14.37 -7.55 13.15
N LYS A 185 -13.82 -8.74 13.40
CA LYS A 185 -14.48 -9.77 14.23
C LYS A 185 -14.72 -9.27 15.65
N ASP A 186 -13.73 -8.62 16.25
CA ASP A 186 -13.81 -8.08 17.61
C ASP A 186 -14.85 -6.95 17.68
N ALA A 187 -14.89 -6.07 16.68
CA ALA A 187 -15.88 -4.99 16.58
C ALA A 187 -17.32 -5.52 16.47
N VAL A 188 -17.56 -6.54 15.62
CA VAL A 188 -18.87 -7.20 15.52
C VAL A 188 -19.27 -7.83 16.86
N THR A 189 -18.35 -8.57 17.46
CA THR A 189 -18.60 -9.26 18.73
C THR A 189 -18.94 -8.27 19.84
N SER A 190 -18.23 -7.14 19.91
CA SER A 190 -18.49 -6.09 20.90
C SER A 190 -19.86 -5.44 20.69
N ALA A 191 -20.18 -5.03 19.45
CA ALA A 191 -21.43 -4.34 19.15
C ALA A 191 -22.67 -5.22 19.42
N ILE A 192 -22.62 -6.49 19.01
CA ILE A 192 -23.71 -7.45 19.29
C ILE A 192 -23.78 -7.75 20.78
N GLY A 193 -22.64 -7.87 21.47
CA GLY A 193 -22.60 -8.07 22.92
C GLY A 193 -23.22 -6.92 23.71
N GLU A 194 -23.07 -5.68 23.27
CA GLU A 194 -23.75 -4.52 23.88
C GLU A 194 -25.26 -4.57 23.67
N ALA A 195 -25.72 -4.92 22.47
CA ALA A 195 -27.15 -5.08 22.18
C ALA A 195 -27.79 -6.19 23.04
N GLN A 196 -27.09 -7.32 23.21
CA GLN A 196 -27.54 -8.41 24.08
C GLN A 196 -27.68 -7.96 25.54
N LYS A 197 -26.69 -7.24 26.08
CA LYS A 197 -26.77 -6.69 27.44
C LYS A 197 -27.97 -5.75 27.62
N ALA A 198 -28.25 -4.90 26.64
CA ALA A 198 -29.41 -4.01 26.68
C ALA A 198 -30.74 -4.79 26.67
N LEU A 199 -30.84 -5.83 25.85
CA LEU A 199 -32.00 -6.72 25.82
C LEU A 199 -32.19 -7.48 27.13
N ASP A 200 -31.12 -7.99 27.73
CA ASP A 200 -31.16 -8.69 29.02
C ASP A 200 -31.59 -7.77 30.16
N LEU A 201 -31.10 -6.52 30.18
CA LEU A 201 -31.56 -5.51 31.14
C LEU A 201 -33.05 -5.22 30.99
N LYS A 202 -33.53 -5.05 29.75
CA LYS A 202 -34.96 -4.79 29.50
C LYS A 202 -35.82 -5.99 29.88
N LYS A 203 -35.35 -7.20 29.61
CA LYS A 203 -36.01 -8.44 30.05
C LYS A 203 -36.15 -8.47 31.58
N GLN A 204 -35.08 -8.16 32.32
CA GLN A 204 -35.12 -8.16 33.78
C GLN A 204 -36.10 -7.11 34.32
N GLU A 205 -36.09 -5.90 33.75
CA GLU A 205 -37.02 -4.82 34.13
C GLU A 205 -38.48 -5.24 33.96
N LEU A 206 -38.83 -5.86 32.82
CA LEU A 206 -40.19 -6.35 32.55
C LEU A 206 -40.61 -7.45 33.52
N LEU A 207 -39.72 -8.39 33.83
CA LEU A 207 -39.98 -9.45 34.81
C LEU A 207 -40.17 -8.89 36.22
N ASP A 208 -39.36 -7.91 36.61
CA ASP A 208 -39.47 -7.26 37.91
C ASP A 208 -40.80 -6.50 38.06
N MET A 209 -41.25 -5.79 37.00
CA MET A 209 -42.56 -5.15 36.99
C MET A 209 -43.70 -6.17 37.17
N LEU A 210 -43.66 -7.29 36.44
CA LEU A 210 -44.67 -8.35 36.56
C LEU A 210 -44.69 -8.95 37.97
N HIS A 211 -43.52 -9.20 38.54
CA HIS A 211 -43.39 -9.71 39.91
C HIS A 211 -43.96 -8.72 40.94
N GLN A 212 -43.67 -7.43 40.80
CA GLN A 212 -44.24 -6.39 41.66
C GLN A 212 -45.77 -6.31 41.52
N GLN A 213 -46.31 -6.40 40.30
CA GLN A 213 -47.76 -6.45 40.05
C GLN A 213 -48.41 -7.63 40.78
N GLN A 214 -47.79 -8.82 40.74
CA GLN A 214 -48.27 -10.00 41.46
C GLN A 214 -48.26 -9.80 42.98
N ILE A 215 -47.19 -9.21 43.54
CA ILE A 215 -47.09 -8.91 44.97
C ILE A 215 -48.21 -7.93 45.39
N ILE A 216 -48.39 -6.84 44.64
CA ILE A 216 -49.42 -5.84 44.93
C ILE A 216 -50.82 -6.46 44.85
N SER A 217 -51.08 -7.28 43.83
CA SER A 217 -52.35 -7.99 43.68
C SER A 217 -52.63 -8.93 44.85
N LYS A 218 -51.65 -9.73 45.27
CA LYS A 218 -51.76 -10.61 46.45
C LYS A 218 -52.08 -9.81 47.72
N LYS A 219 -51.32 -8.74 48.00
CA LYS A 219 -51.55 -7.88 49.18
C LYS A 219 -52.92 -7.22 49.17
N ARG A 220 -53.36 -6.68 48.02
CA ARG A 220 -54.73 -6.11 47.87
C ARG A 220 -55.80 -7.15 48.17
N ASN A 221 -55.64 -8.37 47.67
CA ASN A 221 -56.57 -9.46 47.92
C ASN A 221 -56.62 -9.88 49.40
N GLU A 222 -55.48 -9.89 50.09
CA GLU A 222 -55.41 -10.15 51.54
C GLU A 222 -56.12 -9.06 52.35
N ILE A 223 -55.86 -7.78 52.05
CA ILE A 223 -56.53 -6.64 52.68
C ILE A 223 -58.05 -6.73 52.46
N ARG A 224 -58.49 -6.97 51.21
CA ARG A 224 -59.91 -7.15 50.88
C ARG A 224 -60.54 -8.29 51.68
N LYS A 225 -59.87 -9.44 51.79
CA LYS A 225 -60.36 -10.58 52.59
C LYS A 225 -60.47 -10.21 54.08
N ALA A 226 -59.47 -9.52 54.63
CA ALA A 226 -59.48 -9.07 56.02
C ALA A 226 -60.62 -8.08 56.30
N THR A 227 -60.83 -7.09 55.42
CA THR A 227 -61.93 -6.11 55.52
C THR A 227 -63.29 -6.79 55.46
N LYS A 228 -63.50 -7.72 54.51
CA LYS A 228 -64.75 -8.49 54.42
C LYS A 228 -65.00 -9.34 55.66
N LYS A 229 -63.95 -9.96 56.22
CA LYS A 229 -64.04 -10.75 57.46
C LYS A 229 -64.42 -9.87 58.66
N LEU A 230 -63.78 -8.71 58.80
CA LEU A 230 -64.10 -7.74 59.86
C LEU A 230 -65.55 -7.26 59.75
N HIS A 231 -65.99 -6.85 58.54
CA HIS A 231 -67.37 -6.42 58.30
C HIS A 231 -68.37 -7.52 58.65
N LYS A 232 -68.10 -8.77 58.24
CA LYS A 232 -68.90 -9.94 58.61
C LYS A 232 -69.04 -10.08 60.13
N THR A 233 -67.94 -10.05 60.88
CA THR A 233 -67.97 -10.17 62.35
C THR A 233 -68.73 -9.02 63.02
N THR A 234 -68.61 -7.80 62.50
CA THR A 234 -69.38 -6.65 62.99
C THR A 234 -70.89 -6.83 62.76
N VAL A 235 -71.29 -7.27 61.56
CA VAL A 235 -72.70 -7.55 61.23
C VAL A 235 -73.24 -8.68 62.12
N GLU A 236 -72.50 -9.78 62.28
CA GLU A 236 -72.89 -10.89 63.17
C GLU A 236 -73.08 -10.41 64.62
N SER A 237 -72.20 -9.53 65.11
CA SER A 237 -72.33 -8.95 66.46
C SER A 237 -73.56 -8.05 66.58
N LEU A 238 -73.83 -7.20 65.58
CA LEU A 238 -75.00 -6.32 65.57
C LEU A 238 -76.29 -7.15 65.55
N LEU A 239 -76.37 -8.18 64.69
CA LEU A 239 -77.51 -9.08 64.64
C LEU A 239 -77.75 -9.80 65.97
N LYS A 240 -76.68 -10.25 66.65
CA LYS A 240 -76.79 -10.86 67.97
C LYS A 240 -77.34 -9.88 69.02
N ASP A 241 -76.93 -8.62 68.96
CA ASP A 241 -77.48 -7.57 69.84
C ASP A 241 -78.95 -7.26 69.50
N CYS A 242 -79.34 -7.25 68.21
CA CYS A 242 -80.72 -7.08 67.78
C CYS A 242 -81.64 -8.17 68.32
N VAL A 243 -81.22 -9.45 68.21
CA VAL A 243 -82.02 -10.59 68.67
C VAL A 243 -82.29 -10.53 70.17
N LYS A 244 -81.33 -10.08 70.99
CA LYS A 244 -81.51 -9.98 72.46
C LYS A 244 -82.60 -9.00 72.88
N ILE A 245 -82.79 -7.92 72.11
CA ILE A 245 -83.73 -6.85 72.44
C ILE A 245 -85.07 -7.07 71.72
N ALA A 246 -85.13 -7.93 70.71
CA ALA A 246 -86.32 -8.16 69.89
C ALA A 246 -87.54 -8.63 70.71
N ASP A 247 -87.32 -9.39 71.78
CA ASP A 247 -88.37 -9.93 72.66
C ASP A 247 -88.63 -9.03 73.91
N GLU A 248 -87.97 -7.87 74.01
CA GLU A 248 -88.16 -6.94 75.14
C GLU A 248 -89.51 -6.22 75.01
N TYR A 249 -90.34 -6.31 76.06
CA TYR A 249 -91.70 -5.80 76.07
C TYR A 249 -91.87 -4.57 76.96
N GLU A 250 -90.89 -4.25 77.83
CA GLU A 250 -90.92 -3.04 78.65
C GLU A 250 -90.36 -1.83 77.87
N PRO A 251 -91.17 -0.77 77.62
CA PRO A 251 -90.77 0.33 76.74
C PRO A 251 -89.50 1.06 77.17
N SER A 252 -89.27 1.24 78.47
CA SER A 252 -88.11 1.99 78.98
C SER A 252 -86.81 1.20 78.75
N SER A 253 -86.83 -0.10 79.05
CA SER A 253 -85.73 -1.04 78.90
C SER A 253 -85.38 -1.26 77.42
N PHE A 254 -86.40 -1.37 76.56
CA PHE A 254 -86.21 -1.39 75.12
C PHE A 254 -85.54 -0.12 74.62
N LEU A 255 -86.06 1.07 74.96
CA LEU A 255 -85.51 2.35 74.49
C LEU A 255 -84.08 2.59 74.99
N GLN A 256 -83.77 2.18 76.23
CA GLN A 256 -82.44 2.30 76.82
C GLN A 256 -81.39 1.48 76.07
N ALA A 257 -81.75 0.32 75.52
CA ALA A 257 -80.87 -0.54 74.74
C ALA A 257 -80.87 -0.21 73.22
N ALA A 258 -82.05 0.05 72.64
CA ALA A 258 -82.24 0.20 71.20
C ALA A 258 -81.67 1.50 70.62
N CYS A 259 -81.69 2.61 71.36
CA CYS A 259 -81.21 3.90 70.85
C CYS A 259 -79.72 3.88 70.47
N GLY A 260 -78.88 3.23 71.28
CA GLY A 260 -77.45 3.06 71.00
C GLY A 260 -77.21 2.07 69.86
N LEU A 261 -77.97 0.98 69.83
CA LEU A 261 -77.86 -0.04 68.78
C LEU A 261 -78.27 0.50 67.41
N ASN A 262 -79.36 1.25 67.31
CA ASN A 262 -79.83 1.88 66.07
C ASN A 262 -78.78 2.82 65.46
N LYS A 263 -78.07 3.60 66.30
CA LYS A 263 -76.96 4.44 65.84
C LYS A 263 -75.83 3.59 65.23
N ARG A 264 -75.43 2.52 65.91
CA ARG A 264 -74.37 1.61 65.43
C ARG A 264 -74.78 0.90 64.13
N MET A 265 -76.02 0.43 64.03
CA MET A 265 -76.56 -0.21 62.82
C MET A 265 -76.58 0.77 61.65
N LYS A 266 -77.08 1.99 61.87
CA LYS A 266 -77.11 3.04 60.84
C LYS A 266 -75.72 3.35 60.31
N SER A 267 -74.74 3.57 61.18
CA SER A 267 -73.35 3.79 60.76
C SER A 267 -72.75 2.60 60.00
N ASN A 268 -73.12 1.36 60.34
CA ASN A 268 -72.63 0.18 59.63
C ASN A 268 -73.23 0.04 58.22
N LEU A 269 -74.52 0.35 58.06
CA LEU A 269 -75.21 0.35 56.77
C LEU A 269 -74.65 1.44 55.85
N GLU A 270 -74.42 2.65 56.37
CA GLU A 270 -73.76 3.73 55.64
C GLU A 270 -72.37 3.31 55.14
N LEU A 271 -71.56 2.64 55.98
CA LEU A 271 -70.23 2.13 55.59
C LEU A 271 -70.28 1.02 54.51
N GLN A 272 -71.37 0.27 54.43
CA GLN A 272 -71.53 -0.81 53.45
C GLN A 272 -71.70 -0.26 52.03
N GLU A 273 -72.44 0.84 51.87
CA GLU A 273 -72.63 1.51 50.58
C GLU A 273 -71.28 1.98 49.98
N PHE A 274 -70.37 2.48 50.82
CA PHE A 274 -69.01 2.86 50.39
C PHE A 274 -68.12 1.67 50.00
N CYS A 275 -68.34 0.48 50.57
CA CYS A 275 -67.51 -0.69 50.29
C CYS A 275 -67.99 -1.51 49.08
N ALA A 276 -69.26 -1.34 48.65
CA ALA A 276 -69.87 -2.12 47.58
C ALA A 276 -69.30 -1.80 46.19
N ASP A 277 -68.83 -0.56 45.96
CA ASP A 277 -68.29 -0.11 44.67
C ASP A 277 -66.93 -0.73 44.30
N HIS A 278 -66.20 -1.29 45.27
CA HIS A 278 -64.90 -1.91 45.04
C HIS A 278 -64.97 -3.43 44.84
N ASN A 279 -66.15 -3.97 44.51
CA ASN A 279 -66.35 -5.41 44.44
C ASN A 279 -65.74 -6.07 43.19
N ASP A 280 -65.27 -5.28 42.22
CA ASP A 280 -64.68 -5.78 40.98
C ASP A 280 -63.47 -6.67 41.23
N VAL A 281 -63.54 -7.90 40.72
CA VAL A 281 -62.41 -8.81 40.69
C VAL A 281 -61.51 -8.30 39.57
N LEU A 282 -60.39 -7.66 39.91
CA LEU A 282 -59.36 -7.31 38.94
C LEU A 282 -58.88 -8.59 38.26
N GLN A 283 -59.46 -8.93 37.12
CA GLN A 283 -58.94 -9.96 36.23
C GLN A 283 -57.62 -9.41 35.69
N ILE A 284 -56.51 -10.07 36.02
CA ILE A 284 -55.22 -9.74 35.42
C ILE A 284 -55.30 -10.23 33.98
N GLU A 285 -55.40 -9.30 33.03
CA GLU A 285 -55.36 -9.66 31.62
C GLU A 285 -53.99 -10.23 31.23
N PRO A 286 -53.95 -11.25 30.36
CA PRO A 286 -52.69 -11.81 29.88
C PRO A 286 -51.92 -10.76 29.05
N GLN A 287 -50.70 -10.44 29.48
CA GLN A 287 -49.81 -9.54 28.74
C GLN A 287 -49.00 -10.31 27.70
N CYS A 288 -48.91 -9.78 26.48
CA CYS A 288 -48.05 -10.28 25.41
C CYS A 288 -46.98 -9.24 25.08
N LEU A 289 -45.72 -9.68 24.93
CA LEU A 289 -44.63 -8.82 24.49
C LEU A 289 -44.51 -8.89 22.97
N ASP A 290 -44.73 -7.77 22.28
CA ASP A 290 -44.45 -7.64 20.85
C ASP A 290 -42.95 -7.37 20.62
N ILE A 291 -42.31 -8.23 19.83
CA ILE A 291 -40.88 -8.16 19.50
C ILE A 291 -40.61 -7.80 18.04
N GLN A 292 -41.64 -7.54 17.22
CA GLN A 292 -41.47 -7.38 15.78
C GLN A 292 -40.49 -6.24 15.44
N ALA A 293 -40.62 -5.11 16.13
CA ALA A 293 -39.71 -3.98 15.96
C ALA A 293 -38.24 -4.32 16.25
N VAL A 294 -37.99 -5.24 17.20
CA VAL A 294 -36.63 -5.72 17.53
C VAL A 294 -36.10 -6.62 16.42
N LEU A 295 -36.94 -7.54 15.91
CA LEU A 295 -36.57 -8.43 14.82
C LEU A 295 -36.27 -7.65 13.54
N ASP A 296 -37.07 -6.62 13.24
CA ASP A 296 -36.84 -5.73 12.11
C ASP A 296 -35.51 -4.98 12.26
N ALA A 297 -35.25 -4.41 13.44
CA ALA A 297 -33.99 -3.72 13.72
C ALA A 297 -32.77 -4.66 13.57
N VAL A 298 -32.84 -5.88 14.09
CA VAL A 298 -31.78 -6.90 13.93
C VAL A 298 -31.55 -7.24 12.46
N SER A 299 -32.63 -7.36 11.68
CA SER A 299 -32.56 -7.68 10.25
C SER A 299 -31.91 -6.57 9.41
N THR A 300 -31.92 -5.32 9.90
CA THR A 300 -31.27 -4.19 9.21
C THR A 300 -29.77 -4.05 9.50
N LEU A 301 -29.22 -4.81 10.45
CA LEU A 301 -27.80 -4.71 10.83
C LEU A 301 -26.88 -5.07 9.66
N LYS A 302 -25.96 -4.15 9.35
CA LYS A 302 -24.98 -4.30 8.27
C LYS A 302 -23.63 -3.74 8.70
N MET A 303 -22.56 -4.36 8.21
CA MET A 303 -21.21 -3.81 8.35
C MET A 303 -21.10 -2.53 7.52
N THR A 304 -20.67 -1.44 8.16
CA THR A 304 -20.34 -0.19 7.46
C THR A 304 -18.83 -0.02 7.44
N THR A 305 -18.26 0.19 6.26
CA THR A 305 -16.84 0.54 6.13
C THR A 305 -16.69 2.04 6.30
N GLY A 306 -16.26 2.49 7.48
CA GLY A 306 -16.21 3.91 7.82
C GLY A 306 -15.09 4.66 7.10
N SER A 307 -15.45 5.59 6.21
CA SER A 307 -14.71 6.85 6.08
C SER A 307 -15.01 7.70 7.32
N LYS A 308 -13.98 8.13 8.04
CA LYS A 308 -14.09 8.96 9.25
C LYS A 308 -14.85 10.26 8.96
N GLY A 309 -16.10 10.36 9.42
CA GLY A 309 -16.84 11.62 9.50
C GLY A 309 -16.33 12.47 10.65
N LYS A 310 -15.46 13.44 10.34
CA LYS A 310 -15.11 14.55 11.25
C LYS A 310 -16.39 15.23 11.71
N GLY A 311 -16.56 15.38 13.03
CA GLY A 311 -17.64 16.17 13.61
C GLY A 311 -17.63 17.59 13.05
N LYS A 312 -18.75 18.01 12.45
CA LYS A 312 -19.10 19.42 12.34
C LYS A 312 -20.03 19.74 13.49
N ARG A 313 -19.51 20.53 14.44
CA ARG A 313 -20.32 21.31 15.38
C ARG A 313 -21.30 22.14 14.56
N VAL A 314 -22.59 21.94 14.75
CA VAL A 314 -23.61 22.89 14.34
C VAL A 314 -23.61 23.99 15.41
N ASN A 315 -23.04 25.15 15.08
CA ASN A 315 -23.25 26.36 15.87
C ASN A 315 -24.66 26.87 15.56
N PHE A 316 -25.50 26.88 16.58
CA PHE A 316 -26.69 27.71 16.64
C PHE A 316 -26.29 29.18 16.53
N VAL A 317 -26.94 29.92 15.64
CA VAL A 317 -27.02 31.37 15.68
C VAL A 317 -28.51 31.70 15.88
N PRO A 318 -28.90 32.47 16.90
CA PRO A 318 -30.29 32.88 17.07
C PRO A 318 -30.62 34.06 16.13
N GLU A 319 -31.82 34.02 15.57
CA GLU A 319 -32.43 35.10 14.80
C GLU A 319 -32.56 36.38 15.65
N GLN A 320 -32.29 37.53 15.01
CA GLN A 320 -32.87 38.83 15.33
C GLN A 320 -33.63 39.32 14.10
#